data_AF-A0A800M8C0-F1
#
_entry.id   AF-A0A800M8C0-F1
#
_cell.length_a   1.000
_cell.length_b   1.000
_cell.length_c   1.000
_cell.angle_alpha   90.00
_cell.angle_beta   90.00
_cell.angle_gamma   90.00
#
_symmetry.space_group_name_H-M   'P 1'
#
loop_
_entity.id
_entity.type
_entity.pdbx_description
1 polymer ?
#
loop_
_entity_poly.entity_id
_entity_poly.type
_entity_poly.pdbx_seq_one_letter_code
_entity_poly.pdbx_strand_id
1 'polypeptide(L)'
;MGIISRLFNLFRANANDMLDKAEDPEKMLQQMLSDLDVQKQKAKKQMTEALALQKRLERDTEKEHKEAGKWEQKAILAVQNEKDDMAKEALTRKKEFTIRAADYEKQLEMHRNNADALRNSYQTLEDKIDEIKRKKGILSVKQKQAEAQENIYQTMEGLGDTSGTMETIARIEEKVENMQTRAEAYQEISMESDKDSLESKFEELEHDSSDMELELLELKKRATLPAPDEESDKKE
;
A
#
# COMPACT_ATOMS: atom_id res chain seq x y z
N MET A 1 -10.72 12.97 7.71
CA MET A 1 -12.05 12.73 7.06
C MET A 1 -11.97 13.14 5.59
N GLY A 2 -11.38 12.28 4.76
CA GLY A 2 -11.09 12.60 3.35
C GLY A 2 -12.32 12.59 2.47
N ILE A 3 -12.24 13.34 1.37
CA ILE A 3 -13.26 13.45 0.31
C ILE A 3 -13.67 12.05 -0.18
N ILE A 4 -12.69 11.14 -0.26
CA ILE A 4 -12.83 9.74 -0.63
C ILE A 4 -13.75 8.98 0.35
N SER A 5 -13.54 9.12 1.66
CA SER A 5 -14.41 8.52 2.69
C SER A 5 -15.85 9.08 2.68
N ARG A 6 -16.08 10.33 2.29
CA ARG A 6 -17.44 10.88 2.11
C ARG A 6 -18.12 10.31 0.87
N LEU A 7 -17.39 10.19 -0.25
CA LEU A 7 -17.88 9.53 -1.46
C LEU A 7 -18.26 8.07 -1.17
N PHE A 8 -17.44 7.36 -0.38
CA PHE A 8 -17.69 5.98 0.00
C PHE A 8 -18.79 5.78 1.05
N ASN A 9 -18.96 6.70 2.00
CA ASN A 9 -20.07 6.62 2.96
C ASN A 9 -21.43 6.87 2.28
N LEU A 10 -21.46 7.76 1.29
CA LEU A 10 -22.64 7.94 0.44
C LEU A 10 -22.94 6.65 -0.36
N PHE A 11 -21.91 5.95 -0.84
CA PHE A 11 -22.09 4.71 -1.58
C PHE A 11 -22.52 3.52 -0.71
N ARG A 12 -21.94 3.33 0.48
CA ARG A 12 -22.34 2.23 1.38
C ARG A 12 -23.79 2.38 1.87
N ALA A 13 -24.26 3.63 2.00
CA ALA A 13 -25.65 3.94 2.34
C ALA A 13 -26.61 3.80 1.14
N ASN A 14 -26.17 4.15 -0.08
CA ASN A 14 -27.00 4.06 -1.29
C ASN A 14 -26.86 2.75 -2.08
N ALA A 15 -25.86 1.90 -1.84
CA ALA A 15 -25.63 0.72 -2.69
C ALA A 15 -26.77 -0.30 -2.63
N ASN A 16 -27.50 -0.40 -1.51
CA ASN A 16 -28.73 -1.21 -1.46
C ASN A 16 -29.89 -0.47 -2.17
N ASP A 17 -30.17 0.78 -1.79
CA ASP A 17 -31.32 1.55 -2.29
C ASP A 17 -31.22 1.95 -3.78
N MET A 18 -30.01 2.04 -4.33
CA MET A 18 -29.73 2.48 -5.70
C MET A 18 -29.61 1.28 -6.65
N LEU A 19 -29.27 0.08 -6.16
CA LEU A 19 -29.39 -1.16 -6.96
C LEU A 19 -30.86 -1.45 -7.27
N ASP A 20 -31.75 -1.19 -6.31
CA ASP A 20 -33.20 -1.39 -6.45
C ASP A 20 -33.89 -0.36 -7.36
N LYS A 21 -33.18 0.72 -7.74
CA LYS A 21 -33.72 1.84 -8.56
C LYS A 21 -32.95 2.11 -9.86
N ALA A 22 -31.81 1.45 -10.09
CA ALA A 22 -31.04 1.64 -11.30
C ALA A 22 -31.66 0.83 -12.45
N GLU A 23 -32.03 1.53 -13.53
CA GLU A 23 -32.51 0.92 -14.78
C GLU A 23 -31.45 0.00 -15.43
N ASP A 24 -30.16 0.25 -15.16
CA ASP A 24 -29.03 -0.58 -15.59
C ASP A 24 -27.87 -0.54 -14.56
N PRO A 25 -27.84 -1.47 -13.59
CA PRO A 25 -26.80 -1.53 -12.56
C PRO A 25 -25.41 -1.86 -13.14
N GLU A 26 -25.33 -2.52 -14.30
CA GLU A 26 -24.05 -2.88 -14.93
C GLU A 26 -23.33 -1.64 -15.48
N LYS A 27 -24.04 -0.76 -16.19
CA LYS A 27 -23.47 0.50 -16.69
C LYS A 27 -23.00 1.41 -15.58
N MET A 28 -23.78 1.51 -14.50
CA MET A 28 -23.42 2.32 -13.34
C MET A 28 -22.12 1.85 -12.67
N LEU A 29 -21.97 0.52 -12.47
CA LEU A 29 -20.74 -0.05 -11.93
C LEU A 29 -19.55 0.13 -12.88
N GLN A 30 -19.77 0.07 -14.19
CA GLN A 30 -18.73 0.34 -15.18
C GLN A 30 -18.25 1.79 -15.15
N GLN A 31 -19.17 2.75 -15.04
CA GLN A 31 -18.81 4.16 -14.90
C GLN A 31 -18.05 4.41 -13.58
N MET A 32 -18.50 3.82 -12.48
CA MET A 32 -17.81 3.90 -11.19
C MET A 32 -16.40 3.32 -11.26
N LEU A 33 -16.19 2.17 -11.91
CA LEU A 33 -14.85 1.60 -12.11
C LEU A 33 -13.96 2.55 -12.91
N SER A 34 -14.49 3.20 -13.93
CA SER A 34 -13.75 4.21 -14.70
C SER A 34 -13.35 5.41 -13.82
N ASP A 35 -14.27 5.95 -13.03
CA ASP A 35 -14.01 7.09 -12.14
C ASP A 35 -13.00 6.73 -11.05
N LEU A 36 -13.07 5.51 -10.51
CA LEU A 36 -12.13 5.01 -9.53
C LEU A 36 -10.75 4.75 -10.13
N ASP A 37 -10.63 4.28 -11.37
CA ASP A 37 -9.34 4.11 -12.03
C ASP A 37 -8.64 5.46 -12.26
N VAL A 38 -9.39 6.49 -12.67
CA VAL A 38 -8.86 7.86 -12.75
C VAL A 38 -8.36 8.34 -11.38
N GLN A 39 -9.11 8.09 -10.31
CA GLN A 39 -8.68 8.41 -8.95
C GLN A 39 -7.46 7.59 -8.52
N LYS A 40 -7.37 6.31 -8.90
CA LYS A 40 -6.23 5.42 -8.65
C LYS A 40 -4.96 5.97 -9.26
N GLN A 41 -5.01 6.38 -10.52
CA GLN A 41 -3.85 6.96 -11.20
C GLN A 41 -3.41 8.27 -10.54
N LYS A 42 -4.35 9.12 -10.14
CA LYS A 42 -4.05 10.37 -9.42
C LYS A 42 -3.41 10.08 -8.06
N ALA A 43 -3.97 9.16 -7.28
CA ALA A 43 -3.44 8.74 -6.00
C ALA A 43 -2.03 8.12 -6.14
N LYS A 44 -1.81 7.26 -7.15
CA LYS A 44 -0.50 6.69 -7.47
C LYS A 44 0.54 7.76 -7.74
N LYS A 45 0.18 8.78 -8.54
CA LYS A 45 1.08 9.91 -8.84
C LYS A 45 1.45 10.68 -7.57
N GLN A 46 0.45 11.05 -6.76
CA GLN A 46 0.68 11.78 -5.50
C GLN A 46 1.52 10.97 -4.51
N MET A 47 1.24 9.67 -4.37
CA MET A 47 2.03 8.74 -3.55
C MET A 47 3.47 8.67 -4.05
N THR A 48 3.69 8.57 -5.36
CA THR A 48 5.03 8.51 -5.96
C THR A 48 5.81 9.80 -5.71
N GLU A 49 5.16 10.96 -5.86
CA GLU A 49 5.77 12.27 -5.56
C GLU A 49 6.14 12.39 -4.07
N ALA A 50 5.27 11.95 -3.17
CA ALA A 50 5.55 11.95 -1.73
C ALA A 50 6.71 11.01 -1.36
N LEU A 51 6.74 9.79 -1.92
CA LEU A 51 7.83 8.83 -1.73
C LEU A 51 9.16 9.36 -2.29
N ALA A 52 9.14 10.03 -3.44
CA ALA A 52 10.33 10.64 -4.01
C ALA A 52 10.88 11.75 -3.10
N LEU A 53 10.01 12.58 -2.53
CA LEU A 53 10.40 13.62 -1.58
C LEU A 53 10.95 13.01 -0.28
N GLN A 54 10.29 12.00 0.28
CA GLN A 54 10.79 11.25 1.43
C GLN A 54 12.20 10.70 1.14
N LYS A 55 12.39 10.00 0.02
CA LYS A 55 13.69 9.43 -0.36
C LYS A 55 14.77 10.49 -0.56
N ARG A 56 14.41 11.68 -1.05
CA ARG A 56 15.34 12.81 -1.12
C ARG A 56 15.77 13.26 0.27
N LEU A 57 14.82 13.48 1.18
CA LEU A 57 15.11 13.88 2.55
C LEU A 57 15.93 12.83 3.31
N GLU A 58 15.67 11.53 3.10
CA GLU A 58 16.51 10.44 3.63
C GLU A 58 17.97 10.58 3.17
N ARG A 59 18.18 10.83 1.87
CA ARG A 59 19.53 11.00 1.31
C ARG A 59 20.22 12.26 1.81
N ASP A 60 19.48 13.36 1.95
CA ASP A 60 20.04 14.63 2.45
C ASP A 60 20.39 14.52 3.93
N THR A 61 19.54 13.89 4.74
CA THR A 61 19.80 13.58 6.16
C THR A 61 21.07 12.73 6.30
N GLU A 62 21.15 11.62 5.56
CA GLU A 62 22.29 10.71 5.56
C GLU A 62 23.59 11.42 5.12
N LYS A 63 23.49 12.35 4.17
CA LYS A 63 24.63 13.14 3.71
C LYS A 63 25.13 14.08 4.81
N GLU A 64 24.25 14.78 5.51
CA GLU A 64 24.65 15.67 6.61
C GLU A 64 25.26 14.88 7.79
N HIS A 65 24.72 13.70 8.11
CA HIS A 65 25.34 12.78 9.09
C HIS A 65 26.74 12.34 8.68
N LYS A 66 26.93 11.96 7.40
CA LYS A 66 28.25 11.62 6.87
C LYS A 66 29.24 12.76 6.98
N GLU A 67 28.83 13.98 6.67
CA GLU A 67 29.70 15.16 6.82
C GLU A 67 30.00 15.46 8.30
N ALA A 68 29.03 15.31 9.20
CA ALA A 68 29.27 15.42 10.64
C ALA A 68 30.31 14.38 11.12
N GLY A 69 30.18 13.13 10.69
CA GLY A 69 31.14 12.06 10.99
C GLY A 69 32.55 12.31 10.43
N LYS A 70 32.66 12.91 9.23
CA LYS A 70 33.97 13.34 8.68
C LYS A 70 34.62 14.43 9.52
N TRP A 71 33.85 15.41 9.97
CA TRP A 71 34.36 16.48 10.85
C TRP A 71 34.72 15.96 12.24
N GLU A 72 34.00 14.96 12.75
CA GLU A 72 34.37 14.24 13.96
C GLU A 72 35.72 13.52 13.81
N GLN A 73 35.93 12.79 12.72
CA GLN A 73 37.23 12.15 12.45
C GLN A 73 38.38 13.16 12.38
N LYS A 74 38.15 14.33 11.74
CA LYS A 74 39.14 15.42 11.72
C LYS A 74 39.42 15.99 13.10
N ALA A 75 38.39 16.13 13.95
CA ALA A 75 38.57 16.59 15.33
C ALA A 75 39.40 15.58 16.14
N ILE A 76 39.12 14.28 16.02
CA ILE A 76 39.90 13.22 16.66
C ILE A 76 41.37 13.28 16.23
N LEU A 77 41.63 13.41 14.93
CA LEU A 77 42.99 13.54 14.41
C LEU A 77 43.71 14.78 14.95
N ALA A 78 43.01 15.92 15.05
CA ALA A 78 43.59 17.15 15.61
C ALA A 78 43.96 16.98 17.10
N VAL A 79 43.11 16.33 17.89
CA VAL A 79 43.39 16.01 19.31
C VAL A 79 44.59 15.08 19.45
N GLN A 80 44.68 14.02 18.63
CA GLN A 80 45.82 13.10 18.61
C GLN A 80 47.15 13.80 18.28
N ASN A 81 47.10 14.95 17.62
CA ASN A 81 48.27 15.76 17.26
C ASN A 81 48.42 17.01 18.14
N GLU A 82 47.74 17.07 19.30
CA GLU A 82 47.81 18.17 20.27
C GLU A 82 47.45 19.55 19.68
N LYS A 83 46.61 19.56 18.63
CA LYS A 83 46.17 20.76 17.90
C LYS A 83 44.76 21.17 18.32
N ASP A 84 44.63 21.62 19.56
CA ASP A 84 43.34 21.92 20.19
C ASP A 84 42.50 22.97 19.46
N ASP A 85 43.12 24.00 18.89
CA ASP A 85 42.38 25.04 18.16
C ASP A 85 41.76 24.51 16.87
N MET A 86 42.45 23.61 16.15
CA MET A 86 41.90 22.92 14.98
C MET A 86 40.80 21.93 15.37
N ALA A 87 40.94 21.25 16.52
CA ALA A 87 39.91 20.36 17.04
C ALA A 87 38.63 21.14 17.35
N LYS A 88 38.72 22.31 17.98
CA LYS A 88 37.57 23.18 18.27
C LYS A 88 36.87 23.67 17.00
N GLU A 89 37.62 24.04 15.97
CA GLU A 89 37.04 24.43 14.68
C GLU A 89 36.31 23.24 14.02
N ALA A 90 36.94 22.06 13.99
CA ALA A 90 36.33 20.85 13.44
C ALA A 90 35.05 20.45 14.19
N LEU A 91 35.03 20.55 15.52
CA LEU A 91 33.84 20.31 16.34
C LEU A 91 32.73 21.33 16.08
N THR A 92 33.09 22.59 15.83
CA THR A 92 32.11 23.63 15.44
C THR A 92 31.44 23.25 14.13
N ARG A 93 32.22 22.83 13.11
CA ARG A 93 31.68 22.33 11.84
C ARG A 93 30.82 21.09 12.04
N LYS A 94 31.29 20.09 12.81
CA LYS A 94 30.49 18.89 13.16
C LYS A 94 29.12 19.31 13.70
N LYS A 95 29.09 20.26 14.64
CA LYS A 95 27.85 20.76 15.24
C LYS A 95 26.91 21.39 14.21
N GLU A 96 27.42 22.18 13.28
CA GLU A 96 26.62 22.76 12.19
C GLU A 96 25.95 21.67 11.33
N PHE A 97 26.72 20.65 10.90
CA PHE A 97 26.19 19.52 10.12
C PHE A 97 25.19 18.69 10.94
N THR A 98 25.44 18.49 12.23
CA THR A 98 24.53 17.76 13.13
C THR A 98 23.20 18.50 13.29
N ILE A 99 23.22 19.82 13.42
CA ILE A 99 22.00 20.64 13.51
C ILE A 99 21.19 20.55 12.21
N ARG A 100 21.86 20.59 11.05
CA ARG A 100 21.18 20.43 9.75
C ARG A 100 20.60 19.04 9.56
N ALA A 101 21.34 17.99 9.95
CA ALA A 101 20.83 16.62 9.94
C ALA A 101 19.55 16.50 10.79
N ALA A 102 19.56 17.05 12.01
CA ALA A 102 18.40 17.04 12.89
C ALA A 102 17.20 17.82 12.34
N ASP A 103 17.43 18.89 11.56
CA ASP A 103 16.34 19.60 10.87
C ASP A 103 15.75 18.76 9.74
N TYR A 104 16.59 18.11 8.94
CA TYR A 104 16.13 17.19 7.89
C TYR A 104 15.43 15.95 8.45
N GLU A 105 15.85 15.42 9.61
CA GLU A 105 15.17 14.32 10.29
C GLU A 105 13.73 14.67 10.68
N LYS A 106 13.51 15.87 11.22
CA LYS A 106 12.17 16.35 11.56
C LYS A 106 11.28 16.48 10.32
N GLN A 107 11.84 17.03 9.23
CA GLN A 107 11.12 17.12 7.96
C GLN A 107 10.82 15.72 7.41
N LEU A 108 11.80 14.81 7.47
CA LEU A 108 11.68 13.44 7.01
C LEU A 108 10.58 12.69 7.77
N GLU A 109 10.51 12.80 9.09
CA GLU A 109 9.47 12.18 9.91
C GLU A 109 8.07 12.65 9.48
N MET A 110 7.88 13.97 9.31
CA MET A 110 6.62 14.53 8.82
C MET A 110 6.26 13.99 7.42
N HIS A 111 7.24 13.88 6.52
CA HIS A 111 7.02 13.42 5.16
C HIS A 111 6.82 11.90 5.05
N ARG A 112 7.42 11.10 5.94
CA ARG A 112 7.17 9.66 6.08
C ARG A 112 5.71 9.39 6.40
N ASN A 113 5.19 10.04 7.45
CA ASN A 113 3.79 9.92 7.84
C ASN A 113 2.83 10.27 6.69
N ASN A 114 3.15 11.30 5.91
CA ASN A 114 2.37 11.69 4.74
C ASN A 114 2.44 10.66 3.60
N ALA A 115 3.64 10.12 3.32
CA ALA A 115 3.83 9.09 2.30
C ALA A 115 3.10 7.79 2.66
N ASP A 116 3.14 7.39 3.94
CA ASP A 116 2.46 6.19 4.43
C ASP A 116 0.94 6.35 4.39
N ALA A 117 0.41 7.53 4.78
CA ALA A 117 -1.01 7.84 4.63
C ALA A 117 -1.49 7.76 3.17
N LEU A 118 -0.67 8.23 2.22
CA LEU A 118 -0.97 8.13 0.79
C LEU A 118 -0.87 6.68 0.28
N ARG A 119 0.10 5.90 0.75
CA ARG A 119 0.21 4.46 0.43
C ARG A 119 -1.02 3.69 0.91
N ASN A 120 -1.42 3.88 2.16
CA ASN A 120 -2.61 3.23 2.73
C ASN A 120 -3.89 3.63 1.99
N SER A 121 -4.00 4.90 1.60
CA SER A 121 -5.13 5.39 0.80
C SER A 121 -5.15 4.77 -0.60
N TYR A 122 -3.98 4.57 -1.21
CA TYR A 122 -3.84 3.92 -2.51
C TYR A 122 -4.25 2.44 -2.45
N GLN A 123 -3.73 1.68 -1.47
CA GLN A 123 -4.09 0.27 -1.25
C GLN A 123 -5.60 0.11 -0.99
N THR A 124 -6.17 0.94 -0.11
CA THR A 124 -7.62 0.93 0.15
C THR A 124 -8.43 1.15 -1.13
N LEU A 125 -7.93 1.97 -2.05
CA LEU A 125 -8.60 2.24 -3.32
C LEU A 125 -8.44 1.08 -4.31
N GLU A 126 -7.30 0.37 -4.31
CA GLU A 126 -7.14 -0.89 -5.05
C GLU A 126 -8.11 -1.96 -4.57
N ASP A 127 -8.13 -2.23 -3.26
CA ASP A 127 -8.99 -3.26 -2.66
C ASP A 127 -10.46 -3.05 -3.04
N LYS A 128 -10.91 -1.79 -3.00
CA LYS A 128 -12.29 -1.43 -3.36
C LYS A 128 -12.59 -1.56 -4.84
N ILE A 129 -11.64 -1.22 -5.71
CA ILE A 129 -11.80 -1.43 -7.15
C ILE A 129 -11.99 -2.92 -7.41
N ASP A 130 -11.23 -3.78 -6.75
CA ASP A 130 -11.34 -5.22 -6.94
C ASP A 130 -12.65 -5.77 -6.36
N GLU A 131 -13.12 -5.27 -5.21
CA GLU A 131 -14.45 -5.58 -4.68
C GLU A 131 -15.56 -5.22 -5.69
N ILE A 132 -15.49 -4.03 -6.30
CA ILE A 132 -16.48 -3.57 -7.28
C ILE A 132 -16.43 -4.42 -8.57
N LYS A 133 -15.23 -4.79 -9.03
CA LYS A 133 -15.08 -5.71 -10.18
C LYS A 133 -15.73 -7.06 -9.89
N ARG A 134 -15.50 -7.64 -8.70
CA ARG A 134 -16.12 -8.90 -8.27
C ARG A 134 -17.65 -8.79 -8.27
N LYS A 135 -18.19 -7.72 -7.67
CA LYS A 135 -19.64 -7.45 -7.65
C LYS A 135 -20.23 -7.27 -9.04
N LYS A 136 -19.54 -6.55 -9.95
CA LYS A 136 -19.96 -6.43 -11.36
C LYS A 136 -20.02 -7.80 -12.03
N GLY A 137 -19.03 -8.66 -11.82
CA GLY A 137 -19.01 -10.03 -12.36
C GLY A 137 -20.23 -10.84 -11.91
N ILE A 138 -20.53 -10.84 -10.61
CA ILE A 138 -21.69 -11.53 -10.05
C ILE A 138 -23.00 -10.99 -10.64
N LEU A 139 -23.16 -9.66 -10.72
CA LEU A 139 -24.36 -9.04 -11.25
C LEU A 139 -24.57 -9.33 -12.74
N SER A 140 -23.52 -9.31 -13.55
CA SER A 140 -23.59 -9.67 -14.96
C SER A 140 -24.06 -11.12 -15.16
N VAL A 141 -23.61 -12.05 -14.31
CA VAL A 141 -24.08 -13.45 -14.37
C VAL A 141 -25.55 -13.55 -13.96
N LYS A 142 -25.97 -12.90 -12.87
CA LYS A 142 -27.37 -12.88 -12.42
C LYS A 142 -28.30 -12.26 -13.46
N GLN A 143 -27.89 -11.16 -14.09
CA GLN A 143 -28.66 -10.51 -15.14
C GLN A 143 -28.86 -11.44 -16.33
N LYS A 144 -27.79 -12.07 -16.82
CA LYS A 144 -27.90 -13.06 -17.91
C LYS A 144 -28.82 -14.21 -17.51
N GLN A 145 -28.80 -14.64 -16.24
CA GLN A 145 -29.64 -15.73 -15.75
C GLN A 145 -31.12 -15.34 -15.80
N ALA A 146 -31.44 -14.13 -15.34
CA ALA A 146 -32.79 -13.57 -15.41
C ALA A 146 -33.25 -13.43 -16.88
N GLU A 147 -32.40 -12.90 -17.77
CA GLU A 147 -32.68 -12.80 -19.21
C GLU A 147 -32.92 -14.18 -19.85
N ALA A 148 -32.13 -15.20 -19.49
CA ALA A 148 -32.33 -16.56 -19.97
C ALA A 148 -33.70 -17.11 -19.50
N GLN A 149 -34.07 -16.86 -18.24
CA GLN A 149 -35.33 -17.31 -17.68
C GLN A 149 -36.54 -16.59 -18.31
N GLU A 150 -36.44 -15.28 -18.55
CA GLU A 150 -37.45 -14.51 -19.27
C GLU A 150 -37.64 -15.02 -20.70
N ASN A 151 -36.54 -15.30 -21.42
CA ASN A 151 -36.60 -15.89 -22.76
C ASN A 151 -37.29 -17.26 -22.76
N ILE A 152 -37.12 -18.08 -21.72
CA ILE A 152 -37.89 -19.34 -21.57
C ILE A 152 -39.38 -19.03 -21.50
N TYR A 153 -39.79 -18.12 -20.61
CA TYR A 153 -41.21 -17.77 -20.43
C TYR A 153 -41.83 -17.20 -21.70
N GLN A 154 -41.16 -16.27 -22.38
CA GLN A 154 -41.63 -15.70 -23.65
C GLN A 154 -41.71 -16.75 -24.76
N THR A 155 -40.73 -17.65 -24.83
CA THR A 155 -40.73 -18.76 -25.81
C THR A 155 -41.85 -19.76 -25.49
N MET A 156 -42.12 -20.05 -24.22
CA MET A 156 -43.24 -20.89 -23.80
C MET A 156 -44.60 -20.25 -24.09
N GLU A 157 -44.74 -18.94 -23.92
CA GLU A 157 -45.97 -18.19 -24.22
C GLU A 157 -46.22 -18.09 -25.74
N GLY A 158 -45.16 -17.99 -26.55
CA GLY A 158 -45.24 -17.95 -28.02
C GLY A 158 -45.39 -19.30 -28.72
N LEU A 159 -45.03 -20.42 -28.08
CA LEU A 159 -45.13 -21.77 -28.63
C LEU A 159 -46.50 -22.39 -28.31
N GLY A 160 -47.51 -22.02 -29.09
CA GLY A 160 -48.85 -22.61 -29.02
C GLY A 160 -48.98 -24.07 -29.50
N ASP A 161 -47.89 -24.80 -29.75
CA ASP A 161 -47.95 -26.23 -30.13
C ASP A 161 -46.65 -27.00 -29.76
N THR A 162 -46.81 -28.18 -29.16
CA THR A 162 -45.87 -28.83 -28.24
C THR A 162 -45.10 -30.01 -28.87
N SER A 163 -44.14 -29.73 -29.75
CA SER A 163 -43.22 -30.78 -30.25
C SER A 163 -41.74 -30.40 -30.35
N GLY A 164 -41.38 -29.11 -30.50
CA GLY A 164 -39.98 -28.63 -30.45
C GLY A 164 -39.55 -28.02 -29.11
N THR A 165 -40.47 -27.93 -28.16
CA THR A 165 -40.32 -27.21 -26.90
C THR A 165 -39.34 -27.91 -25.94
N MET A 166 -39.32 -29.24 -25.91
CA MET A 166 -38.52 -30.01 -24.93
C MET A 166 -37.01 -29.94 -25.18
N GLU A 167 -36.57 -30.01 -26.45
CA GLU A 167 -35.15 -29.87 -26.81
C GLU A 167 -34.64 -28.44 -26.60
N THR A 168 -35.52 -27.45 -26.83
CA THR A 168 -35.22 -26.04 -26.57
C THR A 168 -35.16 -25.77 -25.07
N ILE A 169 -36.07 -26.34 -24.27
CA ILE A 169 -36.02 -26.31 -22.80
C ILE A 169 -34.70 -26.93 -22.30
N ALA A 170 -34.35 -28.14 -22.75
CA ALA A 170 -33.12 -28.81 -22.32
C ALA A 170 -31.85 -27.99 -22.60
N ARG A 171 -31.74 -27.38 -23.79
CA ARG A 171 -30.60 -26.50 -24.13
C ARG A 171 -30.54 -25.23 -23.28
N ILE A 172 -31.69 -24.68 -22.88
CA ILE A 172 -31.73 -23.47 -22.07
C ILE A 172 -31.53 -23.80 -20.58
N GLU A 173 -32.08 -24.92 -20.08
CA GLU A 173 -31.80 -25.45 -18.74
C GLU A 173 -30.30 -25.68 -18.55
N GLU A 174 -29.62 -26.33 -19.51
CA GLU A 174 -28.16 -26.52 -19.49
C GLU A 174 -27.41 -25.17 -19.46
N LYS A 175 -27.92 -24.15 -20.14
CA LYS A 175 -27.31 -22.81 -20.16
C LYS A 175 -27.49 -22.08 -18.82
N VAL A 176 -28.67 -22.17 -18.21
CA VAL A 176 -28.98 -21.58 -16.90
C VAL A 176 -28.17 -22.27 -15.80
N GLU A 177 -28.09 -23.60 -15.83
CA GLU A 177 -27.29 -24.40 -14.89
C GLU A 177 -25.80 -24.01 -14.98
N ASN A 178 -25.23 -23.97 -16.18
CA ASN A 178 -23.85 -23.52 -16.40
C ASN A 178 -23.59 -22.10 -15.87
N MET A 179 -24.60 -21.23 -15.91
CA MET A 179 -24.48 -19.86 -15.39
C MET A 179 -24.58 -19.82 -13.86
N GLN A 180 -25.43 -20.63 -13.25
CA GLN A 180 -25.50 -20.80 -11.79
C GLN A 180 -24.19 -21.37 -11.25
N THR A 181 -23.66 -22.44 -11.85
CA THR A 181 -22.38 -23.04 -11.45
C THR A 181 -21.23 -22.04 -11.55
N ARG A 182 -21.20 -21.20 -12.59
CA ARG A 182 -20.20 -20.11 -12.68
C ARG A 182 -20.39 -19.08 -11.58
N ALA A 183 -21.63 -18.69 -11.26
CA ALA A 183 -21.91 -17.73 -10.19
C ALA A 183 -21.41 -18.25 -8.83
N GLU A 184 -21.67 -19.52 -8.53
CA GLU A 184 -21.20 -20.21 -7.32
C GLU A 184 -19.67 -20.26 -7.26
N ALA A 185 -19.02 -20.66 -8.35
CA ALA A 185 -17.55 -20.66 -8.44
C ALA A 185 -16.94 -19.25 -8.23
N TYR A 186 -17.58 -18.20 -8.78
CA TYR A 186 -17.14 -16.82 -8.53
C TYR A 186 -17.33 -16.38 -7.07
N GLN A 187 -18.37 -16.86 -6.39
CA GLN A 187 -18.59 -16.56 -4.97
C GLN A 187 -17.54 -17.26 -4.08
N GLU A 188 -17.20 -18.51 -4.37
CA GLU A 188 -16.17 -19.25 -3.62
C GLU A 188 -14.79 -18.59 -3.76
N ILE A 189 -14.37 -18.25 -4.99
CA ILE A 189 -13.10 -17.54 -5.25
C ILE A 189 -13.07 -16.18 -4.52
N SER A 190 -14.20 -15.49 -4.45
CA SER A 190 -14.30 -14.21 -3.73
C SER A 190 -14.09 -14.37 -2.23
N MET A 191 -14.59 -15.45 -1.62
CA MET A 191 -14.45 -15.70 -0.18
C MET A 191 -13.03 -16.12 0.20
N GLU A 192 -12.35 -16.85 -0.68
CA GLU A 192 -10.98 -17.32 -0.45
C GLU A 192 -9.96 -16.16 -0.51
N SER A 193 -10.17 -15.23 -1.45
CA SER A 193 -9.32 -14.03 -1.59
C SER A 193 -9.34 -13.10 -0.37
N ASP A 194 -10.44 -13.09 0.40
CA ASP A 194 -10.57 -12.25 1.59
C ASP A 194 -9.85 -12.86 2.82
N LYS A 195 -9.63 -14.19 2.84
CA LYS A 195 -8.84 -14.87 3.88
C LYS A 195 -7.34 -14.59 3.73
N ASP A 196 -6.80 -14.66 2.51
CA ASP A 196 -5.37 -14.42 2.25
C ASP A 196 -4.93 -12.99 2.62
N SER A 197 -5.82 -12.02 2.43
CA SER A 197 -5.61 -10.61 2.85
C SER A 197 -5.45 -10.44 4.36
N LEU A 198 -6.12 -11.28 5.16
CA LEU A 198 -6.08 -11.23 6.61
C LEU A 198 -4.81 -11.85 7.16
N GLU A 199 -4.39 -12.99 6.63
CA GLU A 199 -3.19 -13.70 7.07
C GLU A 199 -1.92 -12.86 6.84
N SER A 200 -1.79 -12.24 5.66
CA SER A 200 -0.64 -11.40 5.32
C SER A 200 -0.46 -10.19 6.25
N LYS A 201 -1.54 -9.68 6.87
CA LYS A 201 -1.48 -8.56 7.82
C LYS A 201 -0.99 -8.97 9.21
N PHE A 202 -1.09 -10.25 9.56
CA PHE A 202 -0.57 -10.76 10.83
C PHE A 202 0.94 -11.05 10.74
N GLU A 203 1.42 -11.55 9.60
CA GLU A 203 2.86 -11.79 9.40
C GLU A 203 3.70 -10.49 9.45
N GLU A 204 3.16 -9.39 8.92
CA GLU A 204 3.86 -8.08 8.91
C GLU A 204 4.03 -7.50 10.33
N LEU A 205 3.14 -7.85 11.26
CA LEU A 205 3.20 -7.39 12.66
C LEU A 205 4.24 -8.15 13.51
N GLU A 206 4.62 -9.37 13.13
CA GLU A 206 5.61 -10.15 13.88
C GLU A 206 7.06 -9.68 13.60
N HIS A 207 7.31 -9.05 12.44
CA HIS A 207 8.65 -8.74 11.97
C HIS A 207 9.27 -7.43 12.51
N ASP A 208 8.47 -6.51 13.06
CA ASP A 208 8.86 -5.13 13.37
C ASP A 208 9.52 -4.93 14.77
N SER A 209 9.82 -6.01 15.51
CA SER A 209 10.11 -5.96 16.95
C SER A 209 11.57 -6.10 17.39
N SER A 210 12.55 -6.29 16.49
CA SER A 210 13.89 -6.81 16.87
C SER A 210 15.14 -5.94 16.59
N ASP A 211 15.04 -4.72 16.04
CA ASP A 211 16.24 -4.02 15.50
C ASP A 211 16.96 -3.02 16.45
N MET A 212 16.29 -2.44 17.45
CA MET A 212 16.87 -1.30 18.21
C MET A 212 17.86 -1.68 19.32
N GLU A 213 17.82 -2.90 19.85
CA GLU A 213 18.64 -3.29 21.01
C GLU A 213 20.08 -3.68 20.63
N LEU A 214 20.31 -3.96 19.34
CA LEU A 214 21.61 -4.33 18.77
C LEU A 214 22.50 -3.09 18.49
N GLU A 215 21.93 -1.97 18.05
CA GLU A 215 22.70 -0.76 17.69
C GLU A 215 23.40 -0.09 18.90
N LEU A 216 22.79 -0.14 20.09
CA LEU A 216 23.30 0.53 21.29
C LEU A 216 24.55 -0.16 21.89
N LEU A 217 24.71 -1.46 21.63
CA LEU A 217 25.85 -2.28 22.07
C LEU A 217 27.11 -2.03 21.24
N GLU A 218 26.96 -1.66 19.97
CA GLU A 218 28.08 -1.42 19.05
C GLU A 218 28.79 -0.07 19.31
N LEU A 219 28.05 0.97 19.67
CA LEU A 219 28.61 2.31 19.92
C LEU A 219 29.58 2.35 21.10
N LYS A 220 29.33 1.57 22.16
CA LYS A 220 30.21 1.54 23.35
C LYS A 220 31.55 0.85 23.08
N LYS A 221 31.57 -0.18 22.23
CA LYS A 221 32.83 -0.90 21.89
C LYS A 221 33.80 -0.06 21.08
N ARG A 222 33.29 0.88 20.26
CA ARG A 222 34.10 1.67 19.32
C ARG A 222 34.84 2.85 19.94
N ALA A 223 34.43 3.29 21.14
CA ALA A 223 35.04 4.40 21.85
C ALA A 223 36.14 3.97 22.84
N THR A 224 36.25 2.68 23.19
CA THR A 224 37.12 2.19 24.28
C THR A 224 38.38 1.49 23.78
N LEU A 225 38.71 1.56 22.49
CA LEU A 225 39.99 1.05 21.97
C LEU A 225 41.01 2.18 21.96
N PRO A 226 42.02 2.18 22.86
CA PRO A 226 43.20 3.00 22.70
C PRO A 226 44.00 2.48 21.50
N ALA A 227 44.66 3.37 20.77
CA ALA A 227 45.66 3.00 19.79
C ALA A 227 46.74 2.12 20.46
N PRO A 228 47.33 1.12 19.77
CA PRO A 228 48.46 0.41 20.32
C PRO A 228 49.65 1.37 20.40
N ASP A 229 50.02 1.75 21.63
CA ASP A 229 51.23 2.53 21.88
C ASP A 229 52.46 1.72 21.45
N GLU A 230 53.19 2.27 20.48
CA GLU A 230 54.59 1.95 20.24
C GLU A 230 55.45 2.56 21.37
N GLU A 231 56.52 1.83 21.71
CA GLU A 231 57.72 2.23 22.45
C GLU A 231 57.61 2.46 23.98
N SER A 232 58.20 1.55 24.74
CA SER A 232 59.60 1.70 25.23
C SER A 232 59.81 0.85 26.48
N ASP A 233 60.64 -0.19 26.38
CA ASP A 233 61.29 -0.74 27.57
C ASP A 233 62.81 -0.79 27.34
N LYS A 234 63.49 0.17 27.97
CA LYS A 234 64.93 0.23 28.15
C LYS A 234 65.19 0.06 29.64
N LYS A 235 66.03 -0.94 29.95
CA LYS A 235 66.81 -1.17 31.18
C LYS A 235 66.12 -2.00 32.27
N GLU A 236 66.58 -3.24 32.44
CA GLU A 236 67.70 -3.60 33.33
C GLU A 236 68.54 -4.73 32.73
#